data_AF-A0A1I6ACJ8-F1
#
_entry.id   AF-A0A1I6ACJ8-F1
#
_cell.length_a   1.000
_cell.length_b   1.000
_cell.length_c   1.000
_cell.angle_alpha   90.00
_cell.angle_beta   90.00
_cell.angle_gamma   90.00
#
_symmetry.space_group_name_H-M   'P 1'
#
loop_
_entity.id
_entity.type
_entity.pdbx_description
1 polymer ?
#
loop_
_entity_poly.entity_id
_entity_poly.type
_entity_poly.pdbx_seq_one_letter_code
_entity_poly.pdbx_strand_id
1 'polypeptide(L)'
;MTPVLAPAPPLLWPHQARYRKAAQALAQDLFDALDEELKPYVVLLALPTSPAQPALCLEPEDCGLPADEFFGVVARGRTIQNATPWPYPEREDVTPAMLRRKHEGMGVRNAVQEVLDRLDEHGLQQHFAGYPIQIQGYFVVTILRLQRKPIRAYPSLRPHRFYTDGRPLAPSLLVAAMYRFNEESVKALSEPEPGAGFIVRPRESEELLRAAGKALLDTPAQSLGFDPATTKLFATCNTISSLRYEGAEGVGKLLLARRGHPNIEEIFALTCPTELTDYRAVRKLLEMTTPDIHLLANGESVYALGRQVGKYDAVREDLFVISFVTHYSWELQHDNHVLLRSHYGLPGLPRTRLSRTGFRRALKRTFALTDPLKVERLWDVVNEASRQKHGTLLVITTEALAEADRLKLQCTLIEPVPLTPLITRLVTSIDGAVLLDPEGYCYSIGVILDGRASGRGDSTRGARYNSALRYVESSDYPCIAVVVSEDGLVDVITSVEEAAA
;
A
#
# COMPACT_ATOMS: atom_id res chain seq x y z
N MET A 1 -48.64 17.22 -3.51
CA MET A 1 -47.52 18.00 -4.03
C MET A 1 -46.36 17.04 -4.21
N THR A 2 -46.09 16.64 -5.45
CA THR A 2 -44.91 15.86 -5.83
C THR A 2 -43.68 16.71 -5.54
N PRO A 3 -42.65 16.20 -4.83
CA PRO A 3 -41.43 16.97 -4.65
C PRO A 3 -40.81 17.18 -6.03
N VAL A 4 -40.71 18.44 -6.44
CA VAL A 4 -39.95 18.84 -7.62
C VAL A 4 -38.50 18.51 -7.30
N LEU A 5 -37.97 17.46 -7.93
CA LEU A 5 -36.54 17.15 -7.93
C LEU A 5 -35.82 18.40 -8.41
N ALA A 6 -34.92 18.92 -7.58
CA ALA A 6 -34.02 19.99 -7.99
C ALA A 6 -33.30 19.57 -9.28
N PRO A 7 -33.14 20.47 -10.27
CA PRO A 7 -32.43 20.13 -11.49
C PRO A 7 -31.02 19.67 -11.14
N ALA A 8 -30.61 18.52 -11.70
CA ALA A 8 -29.25 18.04 -11.55
C ALA A 8 -28.28 19.14 -12.04
N PRO A 9 -27.16 19.36 -11.34
CA PRO A 9 -26.18 20.35 -11.77
C PRO A 9 -25.73 20.09 -13.21
N PRO A 10 -25.47 21.15 -13.99
CA PRO A 10 -24.97 20.98 -15.34
C PRO A 10 -23.60 20.28 -15.29
N LEU A 11 -23.51 19.10 -15.91
CA LEU A 11 -22.24 18.42 -16.13
C LEU A 11 -21.39 19.25 -17.08
N LEU A 12 -20.08 19.35 -16.81
CA LEU A 12 -19.13 20.05 -17.67
C LEU A 12 -18.91 19.30 -18.99
N TRP A 13 -18.97 17.96 -18.98
CA TRP A 13 -19.00 17.12 -20.18
C TRP A 13 -19.87 15.87 -19.96
N PRO A 14 -20.35 15.20 -21.04
CA PRO A 14 -21.36 14.14 -20.94
C PRO A 14 -20.99 12.92 -20.08
N HIS A 15 -19.70 12.64 -19.90
CA HIS A 15 -19.20 11.44 -19.23
C HIS A 15 -18.48 11.74 -17.90
N GLN A 16 -18.69 12.93 -17.34
CA GLN A 16 -18.03 13.39 -16.12
C GLN A 16 -18.21 12.43 -14.93
N ALA A 17 -19.45 12.07 -14.63
CA ALA A 17 -19.74 11.13 -13.54
C ALA A 17 -19.20 9.73 -13.79
N ARG A 18 -19.16 9.33 -15.05
CA ARG A 18 -18.64 8.04 -15.45
C ARG A 18 -17.10 8.00 -15.29
N TYR A 19 -16.39 9.06 -15.66
CA TYR A 19 -14.96 9.23 -15.36
C TYR A 19 -14.71 9.21 -13.84
N ARG A 20 -15.45 9.99 -13.05
CA ARG A 20 -15.27 10.04 -11.59
C ARG A 20 -15.44 8.66 -10.94
N LYS A 21 -16.46 7.91 -11.35
CA LYS A 21 -16.68 6.52 -10.88
C LYS A 21 -15.52 5.59 -11.24
N ALA A 22 -14.95 5.71 -12.43
CA ALA A 22 -13.78 4.94 -12.85
C ALA A 22 -12.56 5.27 -11.98
N ALA A 23 -12.27 6.56 -11.80
CA ALA A 23 -11.17 7.01 -10.95
C ALA A 23 -11.37 6.58 -9.49
N GLN A 24 -12.59 6.62 -8.97
CA GLN A 24 -12.91 6.11 -7.64
C GLN A 24 -12.66 4.61 -7.53
N ALA A 25 -13.08 3.80 -8.50
CA ALA A 25 -12.83 2.36 -8.48
C ALA A 25 -11.32 2.05 -8.52
N LEU A 26 -10.57 2.72 -9.39
CA LEU A 26 -9.12 2.59 -9.45
C LEU A 26 -8.45 2.99 -8.13
N ALA A 27 -8.89 4.09 -7.52
CA ALA A 27 -8.37 4.53 -6.22
C ALA A 27 -8.69 3.48 -5.13
N GLN A 28 -9.91 2.95 -5.12
CA GLN A 28 -10.33 1.89 -4.18
C GLN A 28 -9.42 0.68 -4.32
N ASP A 29 -9.30 0.10 -5.52
CA ASP A 29 -8.48 -1.07 -5.78
C ASP A 29 -7.01 -0.85 -5.43
N LEU A 30 -6.46 0.33 -5.75
CA LEU A 30 -5.05 0.66 -5.52
C LEU A 30 -4.73 0.86 -4.03
N PHE A 31 -5.53 1.66 -3.32
CA PHE A 31 -5.22 2.04 -1.94
C PHE A 31 -5.70 1.00 -0.93
N ASP A 32 -6.77 0.25 -1.19
CA ASP A 32 -7.17 -0.87 -0.32
C ASP A 32 -6.13 -1.99 -0.33
N ALA A 33 -5.54 -2.26 -1.49
CA ALA A 33 -4.44 -3.21 -1.62
C ALA A 33 -3.22 -2.81 -0.76
N LEU A 34 -3.05 -1.52 -0.46
CA LEU A 34 -2.01 -1.03 0.46
C LEU A 34 -2.49 -1.05 1.91
N ASP A 35 -3.61 -0.40 2.21
CA ASP A 35 -4.25 -0.33 3.53
C ASP A 35 -5.72 0.12 3.40
N GLU A 36 -6.66 -0.78 3.74
CA GLU A 36 -8.10 -0.51 3.72
C GLU A 36 -8.52 0.65 4.65
N GLU A 37 -7.72 0.97 5.68
CA GLU A 37 -8.02 2.12 6.54
C GLU A 37 -7.80 3.47 5.83
N LEU A 38 -7.10 3.50 4.68
CA LEU A 38 -6.89 4.72 3.88
C LEU A 38 -8.19 5.33 3.35
N LYS A 39 -9.20 4.50 3.07
CA LYS A 39 -10.54 4.90 2.58
C LYS A 39 -10.47 5.97 1.47
N PRO A 40 -9.94 5.61 0.28
CA PRO A 40 -9.78 6.54 -0.82
C PRO A 40 -11.12 7.12 -1.28
N TYR A 41 -11.13 8.42 -1.57
CA TYR A 41 -12.29 9.09 -2.12
C TYR A 41 -11.88 10.12 -3.15
N VAL A 42 -12.46 10.03 -4.35
CA VAL A 42 -12.12 10.88 -5.48
C VAL A 42 -13.14 11.98 -5.66
N VAL A 43 -12.65 13.21 -5.80
CA VAL A 43 -13.43 14.41 -6.10
C VAL A 43 -12.93 15.04 -7.39
N LEU A 44 -13.83 15.54 -8.23
CA LEU A 44 -13.45 16.42 -9.34
C LEU A 44 -13.67 17.86 -8.95
N LEU A 45 -12.67 18.70 -9.14
CA LEU A 45 -12.75 20.14 -8.98
C LEU A 45 -12.60 20.80 -10.35
N ALA A 46 -13.59 21.57 -10.78
CA ALA A 46 -13.51 22.36 -12.00
C ALA A 46 -13.34 23.86 -11.70
N LEU A 47 -12.22 24.40 -12.17
CA LEU A 47 -11.82 25.79 -11.96
C LEU A 47 -11.92 26.56 -13.28
N PRO A 48 -12.67 27.67 -13.33
CA PRO A 48 -12.86 28.43 -14.56
C PRO A 48 -11.54 29.05 -15.03
N THR A 49 -11.25 28.92 -16.32
CA THR A 49 -10.06 29.55 -16.93
C THR A 49 -10.18 31.09 -16.97
N SER A 50 -11.40 31.62 -16.88
CA SER A 50 -11.74 33.04 -16.85
C SER A 50 -12.46 33.41 -15.55
N PRO A 51 -12.08 34.52 -14.88
CA PRO A 51 -12.70 34.95 -13.61
C PRO A 51 -14.17 35.39 -13.75
N ALA A 52 -14.70 35.50 -14.98
CA ALA A 52 -16.10 35.80 -15.23
C ALA A 52 -17.04 34.60 -15.00
N GLN A 53 -16.49 33.39 -14.86
CA GLN A 53 -17.25 32.18 -14.55
C GLN A 53 -17.02 31.82 -13.07
N PRO A 54 -18.05 31.37 -12.33
CA PRO A 54 -17.87 30.84 -10.98
C PRO A 54 -17.10 29.51 -11.02
N ALA A 55 -16.43 29.16 -9.92
CA ALA A 55 -15.97 27.79 -9.70
C ALA A 55 -17.19 26.88 -9.76
N LEU A 56 -17.24 26.01 -10.78
CA LEU A 56 -18.42 25.22 -11.08
C LEU A 56 -18.01 23.77 -11.02
N CYS A 57 -18.67 23.04 -10.12
CA CYS A 57 -18.59 21.59 -9.94
C CYS A 57 -17.46 21.10 -9.03
N LEU A 58 -17.87 20.78 -7.81
CA LEU A 58 -17.33 19.66 -7.05
C LEU A 58 -18.15 18.44 -7.42
N GLU A 59 -17.53 17.38 -7.92
CA GLU A 59 -18.23 16.11 -8.14
C GLU A 59 -17.73 15.03 -7.18
N PRO A 60 -18.60 14.50 -6.31
CA PRO A 60 -20.01 14.87 -6.13
C PRO A 60 -20.16 16.21 -5.37
N GLU A 61 -21.34 16.84 -5.46
CA GLU A 61 -21.59 18.15 -4.86
C GLU A 61 -21.46 18.13 -3.34
N ASP A 62 -21.83 17.01 -2.72
CA ASP A 62 -21.78 16.75 -1.29
C ASP A 62 -20.42 16.19 -0.83
N CYS A 63 -19.35 16.38 -1.60
CA CYS A 63 -18.04 15.84 -1.26
C CYS A 63 -17.41 16.42 0.01
N GLY A 64 -17.98 17.50 0.57
CA GLY A 64 -17.55 18.12 1.83
C GLY A 64 -16.45 19.17 1.69
N LEU A 65 -16.05 19.52 0.46
CA LEU A 65 -15.17 20.65 0.19
C LEU A 65 -16.00 21.93 -0.01
N PRO A 66 -15.65 23.06 0.62
CA PRO A 66 -16.33 24.34 0.39
C PRO A 66 -15.89 24.96 -0.95
N ALA A 67 -16.80 25.07 -1.91
CA ALA A 67 -16.49 25.60 -3.25
C ALA A 67 -15.91 27.03 -3.22
N ASP A 68 -16.36 27.85 -2.27
CA ASP A 68 -15.95 29.26 -2.14
C ASP A 68 -14.45 29.43 -1.82
N GLU A 69 -13.84 28.47 -1.12
CA GLU A 69 -12.40 28.49 -0.80
C GLU A 69 -11.52 28.36 -2.06
N PHE A 70 -12.09 27.87 -3.16
CA PHE A 70 -11.40 27.75 -4.45
C PHE A 70 -11.56 28.98 -5.36
N PHE A 71 -12.26 30.02 -4.88
CA PHE A 71 -12.36 31.28 -5.62
C PHE A 71 -10.98 31.94 -5.79
N GLY A 72 -10.67 32.36 -7.02
CA GLY A 72 -9.39 33.01 -7.33
C GLY A 72 -8.17 32.08 -7.42
N VAL A 73 -8.33 30.77 -7.24
CA VAL A 73 -7.21 29.80 -7.29
C VAL A 73 -6.45 29.83 -8.61
N VAL A 74 -7.13 30.03 -9.75
CA VAL A 74 -6.45 30.15 -11.06
C VAL A 74 -5.57 31.41 -11.12
N ALA A 75 -6.02 32.52 -10.54
CA ALA A 75 -5.23 33.75 -10.46
C ALA A 75 -4.01 33.55 -9.53
N ARG A 76 -4.21 32.91 -8.38
CA ARG A 76 -3.12 32.49 -7.47
C ARG A 76 -2.12 31.58 -8.20
N GLY A 77 -2.60 30.63 -9.00
CA GLY A 77 -1.77 29.75 -9.81
C GLY A 77 -0.89 30.49 -10.81
N ARG A 78 -1.41 31.55 -11.45
CA ARG A 78 -0.61 32.44 -12.31
C ARG A 78 0.46 33.20 -11.52
N THR A 79 0.17 33.63 -10.29
CA THR A 79 1.18 34.26 -9.41
C THR A 79 2.31 33.28 -9.09
N ILE A 80 1.97 32.03 -8.72
CA ILE A 80 2.95 30.98 -8.44
C ILE A 80 3.80 30.69 -9.69
N GLN A 81 3.14 30.54 -10.85
CA GLN A 81 3.80 30.35 -12.15
C GLN A 81 4.80 31.47 -12.44
N ASN A 82 4.42 32.74 -12.28
CA ASN A 82 5.31 33.87 -12.59
C ASN A 82 6.46 34.01 -11.58
N ALA A 83 6.27 33.55 -10.34
CA ALA A 83 7.29 33.57 -9.29
C ALA A 83 8.26 32.38 -9.36
N THR A 84 7.88 31.30 -10.03
CA THR A 84 8.66 30.06 -10.10
C THR A 84 9.34 29.95 -11.46
N PRO A 85 10.67 29.85 -11.54
CA PRO A 85 11.33 29.52 -12.80
C PRO A 85 10.83 28.18 -13.33
N TRP A 86 10.73 28.04 -14.65
CA TRP A 86 10.40 26.76 -15.26
C TRP A 86 11.44 25.70 -14.82
N PRO A 87 11.03 24.63 -14.12
CA PRO A 87 11.98 23.78 -13.40
C PRO A 87 12.67 22.73 -14.27
N TYR A 88 12.30 22.62 -15.55
CA TYR A 88 12.86 21.65 -16.48
C TYR A 88 13.81 22.32 -17.48
N PRO A 89 14.95 21.70 -17.84
CA PRO A 89 15.77 22.19 -18.95
C PRO A 89 14.98 22.24 -20.26
N GLU A 90 15.28 23.21 -21.12
CA GLU A 90 14.69 23.29 -22.46
C GLU A 90 15.01 22.00 -23.23
N ARG A 91 13.98 21.29 -23.66
CA ARG A 91 14.11 20.14 -24.55
C ARG A 91 13.70 20.55 -25.95
N GLU A 92 14.49 20.17 -26.95
CA GLU A 92 14.24 20.49 -28.37
C GLU A 92 12.90 19.94 -28.88
N ASP A 93 12.34 18.92 -28.23
CA ASP A 93 11.10 18.24 -28.61
C ASP A 93 9.82 18.89 -28.03
N VAL A 94 9.93 19.96 -27.22
CA VAL A 94 8.77 20.60 -26.59
C VAL A 94 8.58 22.02 -27.09
N THR A 95 7.43 22.30 -27.72
CA THR A 95 7.14 23.65 -28.20
C THR A 95 7.00 24.64 -27.02
N PRO A 96 7.36 25.92 -27.21
CA PRO A 96 7.18 26.95 -26.17
C PRO A 96 5.74 27.06 -25.64
N ALA A 97 4.75 26.79 -26.49
CA ALA A 97 3.34 26.77 -26.08
C ALA A 97 3.03 25.62 -25.12
N MET A 98 3.57 24.42 -25.37
CA MET A 98 3.44 23.28 -24.46
C MET A 98 4.13 23.53 -23.13
N LEU A 99 5.32 24.14 -23.12
CA LEU A 99 6.02 24.54 -21.89
C LEU A 99 5.18 25.51 -21.07
N ARG A 100 4.63 26.56 -21.70
CA ARG A 100 3.75 27.52 -21.02
C ARG A 100 2.52 26.86 -20.42
N ARG A 101 1.84 25.98 -21.16
CA ARG A 101 0.67 25.23 -20.67
C ARG A 101 1.03 24.31 -19.51
N LYS A 102 2.20 23.65 -19.57
CA LYS A 102 2.68 22.83 -18.46
C LYS A 102 2.95 23.66 -17.21
N HIS A 103 3.55 24.83 -17.39
CA HIS A 103 3.87 25.73 -16.28
C HIS A 103 2.62 26.32 -15.63
N GLU A 104 1.64 26.72 -16.44
CA GLU A 104 0.34 27.18 -15.95
C GLU A 104 -0.36 26.08 -15.15
N GLY A 105 -0.40 24.84 -15.65
CA GLY A 105 -1.00 23.72 -14.94
C GLY A 105 -0.29 23.41 -13.62
N MET A 106 1.04 23.50 -13.55
CA MET A 106 1.79 23.38 -12.28
C MET A 106 1.41 24.48 -11.29
N GLY A 107 1.31 25.72 -11.74
CA GLY A 107 0.89 26.85 -10.92
C GLY A 107 -0.51 26.64 -10.33
N VAL A 108 -1.48 26.26 -11.18
CA VAL A 108 -2.85 25.94 -10.76
C VAL A 108 -2.88 24.77 -9.79
N ARG A 109 -2.17 23.67 -10.08
CA ARG A 109 -2.08 22.50 -9.18
C ARG A 109 -1.56 22.88 -7.79
N ASN A 110 -0.51 23.69 -7.74
CA ASN A 110 0.08 24.13 -6.47
C ASN A 110 -0.87 25.07 -5.71
N ALA A 111 -1.55 25.99 -6.40
CA ALA A 111 -2.56 26.84 -5.78
C ALA A 111 -3.75 26.03 -5.21
N VAL A 112 -4.18 24.97 -5.90
CA VAL A 112 -5.19 24.04 -5.37
C VAL A 112 -4.67 23.33 -4.13
N GLN A 113 -3.44 22.82 -4.16
CA GLN A 113 -2.84 22.14 -3.02
C GLN A 113 -2.70 23.09 -1.80
N GLU A 114 -2.35 24.37 -1.99
CA GLU A 114 -2.31 25.37 -0.91
C GLU A 114 -3.68 25.54 -0.20
N VAL A 115 -4.78 25.47 -0.95
CA VAL A 115 -6.14 25.53 -0.39
C VAL A 115 -6.46 24.24 0.36
N LEU A 116 -6.16 23.09 -0.24
CA LEU A 116 -6.40 21.78 0.36
C LEU A 116 -5.60 21.58 1.67
N ASP A 117 -4.32 21.94 1.68
CA ASP A 117 -3.47 21.82 2.87
C ASP A 117 -4.01 22.64 4.05
N ARG A 118 -4.60 23.82 3.77
CA ARG A 118 -5.26 24.67 4.77
C ARG A 118 -6.52 24.01 5.31
N LEU A 119 -7.35 23.44 4.44
CA LEU A 119 -8.55 22.70 4.84
C LEU A 119 -8.21 21.44 5.66
N ASP A 120 -7.06 20.82 5.38
CA ASP A 120 -6.61 19.60 6.03
C ASP A 120 -5.88 19.83 7.36
N GLU A 121 -5.55 21.08 7.73
CA GLU A 121 -4.67 21.40 8.86
C GLU A 121 -5.12 20.70 10.15
N HIS A 122 -6.42 20.72 10.43
CA HIS A 122 -7.07 20.07 11.57
C HIS A 122 -8.00 18.90 11.19
N GLY A 123 -8.02 18.52 9.91
CA GLY A 123 -8.86 17.45 9.40
C GLY A 123 -8.38 16.05 9.76
N LEU A 124 -9.34 15.10 9.77
CA LEU A 124 -9.07 13.66 9.79
C LEU A 124 -8.66 13.12 8.42
N GLN A 125 -8.92 13.89 7.38
CA GLN A 125 -8.65 13.57 5.98
C GLN A 125 -7.45 14.38 5.49
N GLN A 126 -6.86 13.91 4.41
CA GLN A 126 -5.83 14.62 3.66
C GLN A 126 -6.13 14.50 2.18
N HIS A 127 -6.01 15.60 1.46
CA HIS A 127 -6.32 15.73 0.04
C HIS A 127 -5.05 15.97 -0.78
N PHE A 128 -5.04 15.40 -1.97
CA PHE A 128 -3.94 15.50 -2.92
C PHE A 128 -4.47 15.97 -4.26
N ALA A 129 -4.01 17.13 -4.70
CA ALA A 129 -4.36 17.70 -5.99
C ALA A 129 -3.57 17.02 -7.11
N GLY A 130 -4.32 16.45 -8.05
CA GLY A 130 -3.80 15.99 -9.32
C GLY A 130 -3.41 17.13 -10.26
N TYR A 131 -2.88 16.78 -11.43
CA TYR A 131 -2.51 17.78 -12.43
C TYR A 131 -3.75 18.23 -13.24
N PRO A 132 -3.98 19.54 -13.44
CA PRO A 132 -5.18 20.05 -14.08
C PRO A 132 -5.19 19.80 -15.60
N ILE A 133 -6.34 19.36 -16.12
CA ILE A 133 -6.60 19.26 -17.57
C ILE A 133 -7.68 20.26 -17.98
N GLN A 134 -7.47 20.95 -19.10
CA GLN A 134 -8.47 21.91 -19.61
C GLN A 134 -9.57 21.17 -20.37
N ILE A 135 -10.82 21.32 -19.92
CA ILE A 135 -12.03 20.77 -20.55
C ILE A 135 -13.08 21.88 -20.59
N GLN A 136 -13.62 22.19 -21.77
CA GLN A 136 -14.76 23.11 -21.96
C GLN A 136 -14.57 24.48 -21.26
N GLY A 137 -13.34 25.01 -21.18
CA GLY A 137 -13.04 26.30 -20.55
C GLY A 137 -12.76 26.25 -19.04
N TYR A 138 -12.62 25.06 -18.45
CA TYR A 138 -12.27 24.85 -17.05
C TYR A 138 -11.00 24.02 -16.91
N PHE A 139 -10.19 24.30 -15.91
CA PHE A 139 -9.19 23.37 -15.39
C PHE A 139 -9.88 22.36 -14.47
N VAL A 140 -9.95 21.12 -14.93
CA VAL A 140 -10.47 19.98 -14.17
C VAL A 140 -9.31 19.32 -13.43
N VAL A 141 -9.43 19.21 -12.11
CA VAL A 141 -8.45 18.60 -11.21
C VAL A 141 -9.09 17.40 -10.54
N THR A 142 -8.47 16.24 -10.69
CA THR A 142 -8.81 15.05 -9.89
C THR A 142 -8.14 15.17 -8.52
N ILE A 143 -8.95 15.25 -7.47
CA ILE A 143 -8.50 15.32 -6.09
C ILE A 143 -8.68 13.94 -5.46
N LEU A 144 -7.61 13.41 -4.89
CA LEU A 144 -7.64 12.19 -4.09
C LEU A 144 -7.71 12.57 -2.61
N ARG A 145 -8.68 12.03 -1.89
CA ARG A 145 -8.84 12.18 -0.44
C ARG A 145 -8.60 10.86 0.25
N LEU A 146 -7.84 10.88 1.35
CA LEU A 146 -7.49 9.71 2.15
C LEU A 146 -7.58 10.03 3.64
N GLN A 147 -7.65 9.00 4.49
CA GLN A 147 -7.58 9.14 5.94
C GLN A 147 -6.15 9.49 6.38
N ARG A 148 -6.02 10.59 7.11
CA ARG A 148 -4.72 11.17 7.51
C ARG A 148 -3.95 10.29 8.48
N LYS A 149 -4.66 9.59 9.39
CA LYS A 149 -4.05 8.75 10.41
C LYS A 149 -3.26 7.58 9.80
N PRO A 150 -3.83 6.74 8.92
CA PRO A 150 -3.08 5.71 8.21
C PRO A 150 -1.91 6.26 7.40
N ILE A 151 -2.09 7.36 6.66
CA ILE A 151 -1.01 7.99 5.88
C ILE A 151 0.22 8.28 6.74
N ARG A 152 0.00 8.80 7.96
CA ARG A 152 1.06 9.15 8.90
C ARG A 152 1.61 7.98 9.71
N ALA A 153 0.94 6.82 9.69
CA ALA A 153 1.37 5.64 10.42
C ALA A 153 2.54 4.93 9.73
N TYR A 154 2.67 5.09 8.42
CA TYR A 154 3.71 4.43 7.63
C TYR A 154 5.00 5.26 7.57
N PRO A 155 6.17 4.61 7.69
CA PRO A 155 7.46 5.25 7.50
C PRO A 155 7.58 5.96 6.14
N SER A 156 8.24 7.11 6.15
CA SER A 156 8.52 7.89 4.95
C SER A 156 9.90 8.52 5.09
N LEU A 157 10.62 8.58 3.98
CA LEU A 157 11.81 9.41 3.84
C LEU A 157 11.41 10.89 3.84
N ARG A 158 12.42 11.76 3.88
CA ARG A 158 12.23 13.21 3.83
C ARG A 158 11.65 13.63 2.48
N PRO A 159 10.64 14.51 2.49
CA PRO A 159 10.10 15.08 1.26
C PRO A 159 11.10 16.06 0.60
N HIS A 160 10.71 16.64 -0.53
CA HIS A 160 11.47 17.67 -1.27
C HIS A 160 12.78 17.18 -1.90
N ARG A 161 12.77 15.94 -2.38
CA ARG A 161 13.78 15.42 -3.31
C ARG A 161 13.22 15.46 -4.71
N PHE A 162 14.07 15.72 -5.69
CA PHE A 162 13.65 15.90 -7.08
C PHE A 162 14.62 15.21 -8.03
N TYR A 163 14.10 14.64 -9.11
CA TYR A 163 14.93 14.22 -10.25
C TYR A 163 15.65 15.43 -10.86
N THR A 164 16.61 15.18 -11.74
CA THR A 164 17.34 16.24 -12.48
C THR A 164 16.42 17.11 -13.33
N ASP A 165 15.26 16.57 -13.72
CA ASP A 165 14.24 17.30 -14.46
C ASP A 165 13.29 18.09 -13.54
N GLY A 166 13.42 18.01 -12.22
CA GLY A 166 12.58 18.76 -11.28
C GLY A 166 11.27 18.07 -10.90
N ARG A 167 10.98 16.87 -11.43
CA ARG A 167 9.89 16.03 -10.88
C ARG A 167 10.21 15.62 -9.44
N PRO A 168 9.23 15.56 -8.53
CA PRO A 168 9.47 15.11 -7.18
C PRO A 168 9.75 13.60 -7.15
N LEU A 169 10.73 13.20 -6.35
CA LEU A 169 10.96 11.82 -5.96
C LEU A 169 9.98 11.40 -4.87
N ALA A 170 9.57 10.13 -4.89
CA ALA A 170 8.63 9.61 -3.92
C ALA A 170 9.35 9.23 -2.60
N PRO A 171 9.00 9.83 -1.46
CA PRO A 171 9.63 9.52 -0.18
C PRO A 171 9.08 8.24 0.47
N SER A 172 7.93 7.74 0.03
CA SER A 172 7.29 6.52 0.53
C SER A 172 6.51 5.81 -0.57
N LEU A 173 6.17 4.54 -0.35
CA LEU A 173 5.35 3.78 -1.29
C LEU A 173 3.95 4.40 -1.46
N LEU A 174 3.36 4.92 -0.38
CA LEU A 174 2.08 5.62 -0.44
C LEU A 174 2.12 6.83 -1.38
N VAL A 175 3.13 7.69 -1.21
CA VAL A 175 3.26 8.88 -2.07
C VAL A 175 3.56 8.48 -3.52
N ALA A 176 4.37 7.43 -3.73
CA ALA A 176 4.60 6.88 -5.05
C ALA A 176 3.29 6.39 -5.71
N ALA A 177 2.43 5.70 -4.97
CA ALA A 177 1.12 5.24 -5.45
C ALA A 177 0.19 6.41 -5.78
N MET A 178 0.20 7.48 -4.97
CA MET A 178 -0.54 8.73 -5.26
C MET A 178 -0.06 9.38 -6.56
N TYR A 179 1.25 9.42 -6.82
CA TYR A 179 1.79 9.92 -8.08
C TYR A 179 1.33 9.08 -9.28
N ARG A 180 1.37 7.74 -9.17
CA ARG A 180 0.90 6.84 -10.24
C ARG A 180 -0.59 6.97 -10.49
N PHE A 181 -1.41 7.06 -9.44
CA PHE A 181 -2.84 7.32 -9.55
C PHE A 181 -3.13 8.64 -10.29
N ASN A 182 -2.40 9.71 -9.94
CA ASN A 182 -2.53 11.00 -10.61
C ASN A 182 -2.11 10.92 -12.08
N GLU A 183 -1.00 10.26 -12.40
CA GLU A 183 -0.56 10.06 -13.78
C GLU A 183 -1.63 9.36 -14.64
N GLU A 184 -2.28 8.32 -14.13
CA GLU A 184 -3.40 7.67 -14.85
C GLU A 184 -4.63 8.57 -14.94
N SER A 185 -4.96 9.28 -13.87
CA SER A 185 -6.06 10.25 -13.88
C SER A 185 -5.88 11.32 -14.97
N VAL A 186 -4.65 11.81 -15.13
CA VAL A 186 -4.26 12.79 -16.15
C VAL A 186 -4.36 12.21 -17.55
N LYS A 187 -3.90 10.97 -17.77
CA LYS A 187 -4.03 10.29 -19.07
C LYS A 187 -5.50 10.14 -19.45
N ALA A 188 -6.32 9.66 -18.52
CA ALA A 188 -7.74 9.44 -18.74
C ALA A 188 -8.53 10.76 -18.95
N LEU A 189 -8.20 11.85 -18.24
CA LEU A 189 -8.78 13.18 -18.50
C LEU A 189 -8.33 13.80 -19.82
N SER A 190 -7.18 13.39 -20.35
CA SER A 190 -6.65 13.91 -21.61
C SER A 190 -7.20 13.18 -22.84
N GLU A 191 -8.02 12.13 -22.66
CA GLU A 191 -8.73 11.49 -23.75
C GLU A 191 -9.70 12.46 -24.44
N PRO A 192 -10.03 12.28 -25.73
CA PRO A 192 -10.98 13.15 -26.43
C PRO A 192 -12.36 13.21 -25.76
N GLU A 193 -12.81 12.09 -25.18
CA GLU A 193 -14.07 11.99 -24.43
C GLU A 193 -13.82 11.27 -23.10
N PRO A 194 -13.33 11.97 -22.06
CA PRO A 194 -12.93 11.35 -20.79
C PRO A 194 -14.08 10.60 -20.14
N GLY A 195 -13.90 9.31 -19.90
CA GLY A 195 -14.93 8.43 -19.32
C GLY A 195 -15.89 7.79 -20.33
N ALA A 196 -15.76 8.04 -21.64
CA ALA A 196 -16.54 7.33 -22.66
C ALA A 196 -16.07 5.86 -22.85
N GLY A 197 -14.77 5.61 -22.68
CA GLY A 197 -14.13 4.30 -22.85
C GLY A 197 -14.54 3.24 -21.82
N PHE A 198 -14.28 1.96 -22.11
CA PHE A 198 -14.56 0.85 -21.19
C PHE A 198 -13.75 1.00 -19.89
N ILE A 199 -14.44 0.97 -18.74
CA ILE A 199 -13.94 1.48 -17.45
C ILE A 199 -13.13 0.48 -16.61
N VAL A 200 -12.98 -0.77 -17.04
CA VAL A 200 -12.28 -1.76 -16.20
C VAL A 200 -11.26 -2.51 -17.05
N ARG A 201 -9.99 -2.18 -16.86
CA ARG A 201 -8.88 -3.03 -17.30
C ARG A 201 -8.49 -3.93 -16.14
N PRO A 202 -8.60 -5.27 -16.28
CA PRO A 202 -8.08 -6.18 -15.27
C PRO A 202 -6.60 -5.89 -14.99
N ARG A 203 -6.19 -5.87 -13.71
CA ARG A 203 -4.79 -5.74 -13.22
C ARG A 203 -4.14 -4.36 -13.29
N GLU A 204 -4.89 -3.31 -13.62
CA GLU A 204 -4.34 -1.94 -13.67
C GLU A 204 -3.74 -1.51 -12.32
N SER A 205 -4.40 -1.81 -11.19
CA SER A 205 -3.91 -1.49 -9.85
C SER A 205 -2.57 -2.17 -9.50
N GLU A 206 -2.37 -3.45 -9.85
CA GLU A 206 -1.10 -4.13 -9.61
C GLU A 206 0.05 -3.53 -10.43
N GLU A 207 -0.21 -3.15 -11.69
CA GLU A 207 0.80 -2.49 -12.53
C GLU A 207 1.19 -1.13 -11.95
N LEU A 208 0.22 -0.36 -11.46
CA LEU A 208 0.47 0.90 -10.76
C LEU A 208 1.25 0.68 -9.46
N LEU A 209 0.95 -0.36 -8.70
CA LEU A 209 1.74 -0.72 -7.52
C LEU A 209 3.18 -1.05 -7.90
N ARG A 210 3.42 -1.90 -8.89
CA ARG A 210 4.79 -2.19 -9.37
C ARG A 210 5.52 -0.92 -9.81
N ALA A 211 4.83 -0.02 -10.52
CA ALA A 211 5.37 1.26 -10.94
C ALA A 211 5.65 2.23 -9.77
N ALA A 212 4.86 2.16 -8.70
CA ALA A 212 5.04 2.90 -7.46
C ALA A 212 6.24 2.34 -6.66
N GLY A 213 6.37 1.01 -6.55
CA GLY A 213 7.54 0.36 -5.96
C GLY A 213 8.82 0.78 -6.66
N LYS A 214 8.84 0.78 -8.00
CA LYS A 214 9.96 1.31 -8.78
C LYS A 214 10.27 2.77 -8.43
N ALA A 215 9.25 3.64 -8.44
CA ALA A 215 9.44 5.07 -8.15
C ALA A 215 9.95 5.34 -6.73
N LEU A 216 9.64 4.49 -5.75
CA LEU A 216 10.23 4.61 -4.42
C LEU A 216 11.75 4.32 -4.44
N LEU A 217 12.21 3.31 -5.20
CA LEU A 217 13.64 2.98 -5.27
C LEU A 217 14.48 3.97 -6.07
N ASP A 218 13.84 4.87 -6.82
CA ASP A 218 14.52 6.00 -7.45
C ASP A 218 15.13 6.94 -6.38
N THR A 219 14.50 7.03 -5.20
CA THR A 219 14.99 7.86 -4.08
C THR A 219 16.32 7.36 -3.48
N PRO A 220 16.49 6.09 -3.06
CA PRO A 220 17.78 5.57 -2.65
C PRO A 220 18.79 5.55 -3.80
N ALA A 221 18.38 5.26 -5.04
CA ALA A 221 19.29 5.33 -6.19
C ALA A 221 19.94 6.73 -6.33
N GLN A 222 19.12 7.79 -6.20
CA GLN A 222 19.64 9.16 -6.19
C GLN A 222 20.58 9.42 -5.01
N SER A 223 20.25 8.95 -3.79
CA SER A 223 21.12 9.15 -2.61
C SER A 223 22.50 8.53 -2.78
N LEU A 224 22.58 7.46 -3.54
CA LEU A 224 23.84 6.78 -3.88
C LEU A 224 24.62 7.48 -5.00
N GLY A 225 24.05 8.51 -5.62
CA GLY A 225 24.68 9.27 -6.71
C GLY A 225 24.39 8.73 -8.11
N PHE A 226 23.39 7.86 -8.26
CA PHE A 226 23.02 7.30 -9.56
C PHE A 226 21.87 8.06 -10.19
N ASP A 227 21.78 7.97 -11.52
CA ASP A 227 20.62 8.40 -12.26
C ASP A 227 19.46 7.42 -12.00
N PRO A 228 18.37 7.86 -11.36
CA PRO A 228 17.23 7.00 -11.11
C PRO A 228 16.56 6.48 -12.40
N ALA A 229 16.73 7.16 -13.54
CA ALA A 229 16.14 6.72 -14.81
C ALA A 229 16.77 5.42 -15.33
N THR A 230 18.05 5.18 -15.04
CA THR A 230 18.80 4.01 -15.50
C THR A 230 18.86 2.90 -14.46
N THR A 231 18.85 3.26 -13.18
CA THR A 231 18.98 2.31 -12.07
C THR A 231 17.72 1.46 -11.93
N LYS A 232 17.85 0.12 -11.94
CA LYS A 232 16.72 -0.82 -11.92
C LYS A 232 16.58 -1.59 -10.60
N LEU A 233 16.87 -0.94 -9.46
CA LEU A 233 16.91 -1.60 -8.14
C LEU A 233 15.69 -2.48 -7.83
N PHE A 234 14.47 -2.00 -8.10
CA PHE A 234 13.24 -2.79 -7.87
C PHE A 234 13.23 -4.11 -8.65
N ALA A 235 13.49 -4.04 -9.95
CA ALA A 235 13.52 -5.22 -10.81
C ALA A 235 14.65 -6.16 -10.40
N THR A 236 15.84 -5.61 -10.13
CA THR A 236 17.00 -6.37 -9.67
C THR A 236 16.72 -7.13 -8.37
N CYS A 237 16.13 -6.48 -7.35
CA CYS A 237 15.80 -7.12 -6.09
C CYS A 237 14.71 -8.19 -6.26
N ASN A 238 13.68 -7.91 -7.06
CA ASN A 238 12.67 -8.91 -7.41
C ASN A 238 13.31 -10.14 -8.05
N THR A 239 14.18 -9.96 -9.06
CA THR A 239 14.84 -11.09 -9.74
C THR A 239 15.74 -11.87 -8.79
N ILE A 240 16.59 -11.20 -7.99
CA ILE A 240 17.46 -11.88 -7.01
C ILE A 240 16.62 -12.69 -6.01
N SER A 241 15.54 -12.10 -5.48
CA SER A 241 14.66 -12.78 -4.52
C SER A 241 13.95 -14.00 -5.11
N SER A 242 13.64 -14.00 -6.40
CA SER A 242 13.00 -15.13 -7.09
C SER A 242 13.95 -16.31 -7.37
N LEU A 243 15.26 -16.15 -7.20
CA LEU A 243 16.22 -17.20 -7.48
C LEU A 243 16.46 -18.10 -6.25
N ARG A 244 16.54 -19.40 -6.49
CA ARG A 244 17.05 -20.37 -5.51
C ARG A 244 18.53 -20.67 -5.79
N TYR A 245 19.28 -21.02 -4.76
CA TYR A 245 20.65 -21.53 -4.89
C TYR A 245 20.75 -22.82 -4.09
N GLU A 246 21.26 -23.89 -4.71
CA GLU A 246 21.34 -25.24 -4.11
C GLU A 246 20.01 -25.76 -3.51
N GLY A 247 18.89 -25.30 -4.08
CA GLY A 247 17.53 -25.67 -3.62
C GLY A 247 17.00 -24.83 -2.44
N ALA A 248 17.85 -24.04 -1.78
CA ALA A 248 17.49 -23.19 -0.66
C ALA A 248 16.99 -21.80 -1.09
N GLU A 249 16.09 -21.23 -0.29
CA GLU A 249 15.61 -19.86 -0.45
C GLU A 249 16.72 -18.84 -0.16
N GLY A 250 16.67 -17.70 -0.84
CA GLY A 250 17.62 -16.60 -0.59
C GLY A 250 17.21 -15.78 0.60
N VAL A 251 17.81 -16.09 1.76
CA VAL A 251 17.74 -15.25 2.95
C VAL A 251 19.07 -14.54 3.13
N GLY A 252 19.03 -13.24 3.40
CA GLY A 252 20.24 -12.46 3.60
C GLY A 252 19.99 -10.97 3.44
N LYS A 253 21.01 -10.16 3.75
CA LYS A 253 20.91 -8.71 3.66
C LYS A 253 21.98 -8.12 2.75
N LEU A 254 21.60 -7.04 2.10
CA LEU A 254 22.46 -6.19 1.30
C LEU A 254 22.37 -4.76 1.84
N LEU A 255 23.50 -4.23 2.30
CA LEU A 255 23.65 -2.84 2.71
C LEU A 255 23.97 -2.01 1.47
N LEU A 256 23.12 -1.03 1.22
CA LEU A 256 23.15 -0.18 0.05
C LEU A 256 23.59 1.23 0.46
N ALA A 257 24.84 1.59 0.14
CA ALA A 257 25.44 2.89 0.44
C ALA A 257 26.60 3.19 -0.52
N ARG A 258 27.00 4.46 -0.62
CA ARG A 258 28.24 4.82 -1.33
C ARG A 258 29.45 4.13 -0.68
N ARG A 259 30.46 3.77 -1.47
CA ARG A 259 31.71 3.19 -0.94
C ARG A 259 32.37 4.15 0.06
N GLY A 260 32.97 3.61 1.11
CA GLY A 260 33.57 4.41 2.18
C GLY A 260 32.56 5.10 3.12
N HIS A 261 31.31 4.64 3.15
CA HIS A 261 30.31 5.17 4.07
C HIS A 261 30.79 5.03 5.54
N PRO A 262 30.73 6.10 6.37
CA PRO A 262 31.34 6.10 7.71
C PRO A 262 30.67 5.14 8.71
N ASN A 263 29.45 4.68 8.41
CA ASN A 263 28.73 3.67 9.21
C ASN A 263 28.82 2.27 8.60
N ILE A 264 29.74 2.01 7.68
CA ILE A 264 29.99 0.67 7.13
C ILE A 264 31.43 0.28 7.42
N GLU A 265 31.62 -0.92 7.96
CA GLU A 265 32.91 -1.58 8.09
C GLU A 265 32.99 -2.71 7.05
N GLU A 266 34.04 -2.69 6.23
CA GLU A 266 34.36 -3.76 5.29
C GLU A 266 35.14 -4.86 6.03
N ILE A 267 34.70 -6.11 5.93
CA ILE A 267 35.42 -7.27 6.48
C ILE A 267 36.40 -7.80 5.45
N PHE A 268 35.93 -7.97 4.21
CA PHE A 268 36.80 -8.18 3.06
C PHE A 268 36.14 -7.64 1.79
N ALA A 269 36.98 -7.11 0.90
CA ALA A 269 36.57 -6.61 -0.40
C ALA A 269 36.73 -7.69 -1.49
N LEU A 270 35.88 -7.62 -2.50
CA LEU A 270 36.02 -8.39 -3.73
C LEU A 270 37.00 -7.67 -4.65
N THR A 271 38.03 -8.36 -5.11
CA THR A 271 38.97 -7.82 -6.11
C THR A 271 38.24 -7.45 -7.42
N CYS A 272 37.26 -8.27 -7.80
CA CYS A 272 36.37 -8.03 -8.93
C CYS A 272 34.94 -7.88 -8.40
N PRO A 273 34.42 -6.65 -8.26
CA PRO A 273 33.03 -6.43 -7.87
C PRO A 273 32.06 -7.17 -8.79
N THR A 274 30.98 -7.70 -8.21
CA THR A 274 29.93 -8.43 -8.94
C THR A 274 28.79 -7.48 -9.26
N GLU A 275 28.47 -7.28 -10.53
CA GLU A 275 27.32 -6.44 -10.92
C GLU A 275 26.01 -6.97 -10.32
N LEU A 276 25.14 -6.08 -9.88
CA LEU A 276 23.83 -6.44 -9.32
C LEU A 276 22.92 -7.11 -10.35
N THR A 277 23.18 -6.88 -11.64
CA THR A 277 22.54 -7.52 -12.80
C THR A 277 22.97 -8.97 -13.00
N ASP A 278 24.12 -9.40 -12.45
CA ASP A 278 24.49 -10.82 -12.36
C ASP A 278 23.77 -11.46 -11.18
N TYR A 279 22.46 -11.64 -11.34
CA TYR A 279 21.56 -12.08 -10.28
C TYR A 279 22.01 -13.42 -9.67
N ARG A 280 22.58 -14.33 -10.47
CA ARG A 280 23.03 -15.64 -10.00
C ARG A 280 24.31 -15.53 -9.18
N ALA A 281 25.26 -14.69 -9.58
CA ALA A 281 26.46 -14.44 -8.79
C ALA A 281 26.13 -13.72 -7.48
N VAL A 282 25.28 -12.68 -7.50
CA VAL A 282 24.80 -12.02 -6.27
C VAL A 282 24.09 -13.01 -5.35
N ARG A 283 23.23 -13.86 -5.91
CA ARG A 283 22.54 -14.90 -5.14
C ARG A 283 23.51 -15.87 -4.49
N LYS A 284 24.58 -16.27 -5.18
CA LYS A 284 25.66 -17.08 -4.61
C LYS A 284 26.39 -16.36 -3.48
N LEU A 285 26.66 -15.06 -3.63
CA LEU A 285 27.31 -14.27 -2.59
C LEU A 285 26.44 -14.14 -1.33
N LEU A 286 25.10 -14.07 -1.48
CA LEU A 286 24.17 -14.01 -0.36
C LEU A 286 24.29 -15.21 0.60
N GLU A 287 24.71 -16.39 0.12
CA GLU A 287 24.96 -17.58 0.96
C GLU A 287 26.05 -17.36 2.01
N MET A 288 26.93 -16.37 1.81
CA MET A 288 27.99 -16.04 2.75
C MET A 288 27.55 -15.02 3.81
N THR A 289 26.32 -14.52 3.73
CA THR A 289 25.78 -13.57 4.71
C THR A 289 25.38 -14.27 6.00
N THR A 290 25.49 -13.56 7.11
CA THR A 290 25.06 -14.00 8.45
C THR A 290 24.15 -12.94 9.06
N PRO A 291 23.57 -13.16 10.25
CA PRO A 291 22.79 -12.13 10.93
C PRO A 291 23.54 -10.81 11.16
N ASP A 292 24.87 -10.84 11.22
CA ASP A 292 25.73 -9.68 11.48
C ASP A 292 26.54 -9.24 10.25
N ILE A 293 26.75 -10.11 9.26
CA ILE A 293 27.57 -9.85 8.07
C ILE A 293 26.72 -9.86 6.81
N HIS A 294 26.83 -8.82 5.99
CA HIS A 294 25.95 -8.53 4.87
C HIS A 294 26.74 -8.22 3.61
N LEU A 295 26.09 -8.32 2.45
CA LEU A 295 26.68 -7.84 1.20
C LEU A 295 26.72 -6.31 1.22
N LEU A 296 27.84 -5.72 0.80
CA LEU A 296 27.97 -4.28 0.61
C LEU A 296 27.83 -3.95 -0.87
N ALA A 297 26.84 -3.14 -1.21
CA ALA A 297 26.56 -2.75 -2.57
C ALA A 297 26.50 -1.23 -2.71
N ASN A 298 26.99 -0.72 -3.84
CA ASN A 298 27.01 0.70 -4.12
C ASN A 298 25.85 1.19 -4.99
N GLY A 299 24.92 0.33 -5.41
CA GLY A 299 23.84 0.67 -6.35
C GLY A 299 24.00 0.03 -7.72
N GLU A 300 25.22 -0.38 -8.09
CA GLU A 300 25.53 -1.05 -9.35
C GLU A 300 26.16 -2.42 -9.13
N SER A 301 27.05 -2.56 -8.15
CA SER A 301 27.77 -3.79 -7.85
C SER A 301 27.83 -4.09 -6.36
N VAL A 302 27.88 -5.37 -6.04
CA VAL A 302 28.37 -5.88 -4.75
C VAL A 302 29.89 -5.84 -4.78
N TYR A 303 30.49 -5.17 -3.81
CA TYR A 303 31.94 -4.92 -3.79
C TYR A 303 32.67 -5.50 -2.60
N ALA A 304 31.95 -5.84 -1.52
CA ALA A 304 32.54 -6.36 -0.30
C ALA A 304 31.50 -7.11 0.54
N LEU A 305 31.96 -7.81 1.57
CA LEU A 305 31.15 -8.22 2.71
C LEU A 305 31.54 -7.37 3.91
N GLY A 306 30.55 -7.03 4.73
CA GLY A 306 30.77 -6.14 5.86
C GLY A 306 29.54 -5.97 6.72
N ARG A 307 29.55 -4.95 7.57
CA ARG A 307 28.47 -4.70 8.52
C ARG A 307 28.30 -3.22 8.79
N GLN A 308 27.13 -2.86 9.32
CA GLN A 308 26.89 -1.51 9.80
C GLN A 308 27.61 -1.30 11.14
N VAL A 309 28.25 -0.14 11.31
CA VAL A 309 28.99 0.24 12.52
C VAL A 309 28.65 1.64 13.02
N GLY A 310 28.89 1.84 14.31
CA GLY A 310 28.64 3.11 14.99
C GLY A 310 27.16 3.47 15.04
N LYS A 311 26.88 4.75 15.33
CA LYS A 311 25.52 5.29 15.33
C LYS A 311 25.25 5.96 13.98
N TYR A 312 24.27 5.45 13.24
CA TYR A 312 23.83 6.05 11.98
C TYR A 312 22.98 7.31 12.26
N ASP A 313 23.16 8.34 11.44
CA ASP A 313 22.33 9.54 11.45
C ASP A 313 21.24 9.41 10.38
N ALA A 314 20.02 9.10 10.82
CA ALA A 314 18.86 8.88 9.95
C ALA A 314 18.54 10.08 9.04
N VAL A 315 18.95 11.29 9.42
CA VAL A 315 18.78 12.54 8.64
C VAL A 315 19.43 12.45 7.26
N ARG A 316 20.50 11.65 7.12
CA ARG A 316 21.31 11.56 5.90
C ARG A 316 20.65 10.76 4.78
N GLU A 317 19.84 9.75 5.12
CA GLU A 317 19.08 8.94 4.14
C GLU A 317 19.94 8.44 2.96
N ASP A 318 21.12 7.92 3.28
CA ASP A 318 22.18 7.48 2.36
C ASP A 318 22.72 6.08 2.68
N LEU A 319 22.11 5.39 3.65
CA LEU A 319 22.35 4.00 4.01
C LEU A 319 21.01 3.26 4.09
N PHE A 320 20.80 2.31 3.19
CA PHE A 320 19.59 1.51 3.10
C PHE A 320 19.92 0.03 3.29
N VAL A 321 18.96 -0.76 3.75
CA VAL A 321 19.11 -2.21 3.89
C VAL A 321 18.05 -2.88 3.02
N ILE A 322 18.50 -3.77 2.14
CA ILE A 322 17.64 -4.68 1.39
C ILE A 322 17.72 -6.03 2.09
N SER A 323 16.60 -6.50 2.64
CA SER A 323 16.50 -7.80 3.28
C SER A 323 15.76 -8.77 2.37
N PHE A 324 16.43 -9.84 1.92
CA PHE A 324 15.78 -10.97 1.26
C PHE A 324 15.26 -11.90 2.37
N VAL A 325 13.94 -12.10 2.42
CA VAL A 325 13.26 -12.69 3.57
C VAL A 325 12.92 -14.16 3.34
N THR A 326 12.25 -14.43 2.23
CA THR A 326 11.85 -15.76 1.74
C THR A 326 11.88 -15.75 0.21
N HIS A 327 11.59 -16.89 -0.42
CA HIS A 327 11.50 -16.96 -1.87
C HIS A 327 10.56 -15.89 -2.45
N TYR A 328 11.12 -15.09 -3.38
CA TYR A 328 10.45 -14.00 -4.07
C TYR A 328 9.87 -12.91 -3.13
N SER A 329 10.46 -12.77 -1.94
CA SER A 329 10.07 -11.80 -0.92
C SER A 329 11.26 -11.01 -0.41
N TRP A 330 11.13 -9.68 -0.40
CA TRP A 330 12.19 -8.81 0.11
C TRP A 330 11.65 -7.49 0.66
N GLU A 331 12.46 -6.81 1.46
CA GLU A 331 12.12 -5.55 2.13
C GLU A 331 13.18 -4.48 1.86
N LEU A 332 12.71 -3.23 1.72
CA LEU A 332 13.55 -2.04 1.80
C LEU A 332 13.42 -1.44 3.21
N GLN A 333 14.54 -1.17 3.86
CA GLN A 333 14.59 -0.54 5.17
C GLN A 333 15.52 0.68 5.19
N HIS A 334 15.18 1.66 6.01
CA HIS A 334 16.01 2.81 6.37
C HIS A 334 15.87 3.06 7.88
N ASP A 335 16.99 3.23 8.58
CA ASP A 335 17.02 3.44 10.03
C ASP A 335 16.11 2.48 10.83
N ASN A 336 16.20 1.17 10.56
CA ASN A 336 15.37 0.10 11.15
C ASN A 336 13.87 0.17 10.86
N HIS A 337 13.41 1.10 10.02
CA HIS A 337 12.04 1.17 9.56
C HIS A 337 11.92 0.54 8.18
N VAL A 338 11.01 -0.42 8.03
CA VAL A 338 10.66 -0.96 6.72
C VAL A 338 9.86 0.10 5.97
N LEU A 339 10.28 0.44 4.75
CA LEU A 339 9.61 1.41 3.88
C LEU A 339 8.70 0.73 2.86
N LEU A 340 9.08 -0.47 2.43
CA LEU A 340 8.41 -1.27 1.41
C LEU A 340 8.72 -2.75 1.65
N ARG A 341 7.71 -3.60 1.49
CA ARG A 341 7.88 -5.05 1.37
C ARG A 341 7.34 -5.49 0.02
N SER A 342 8.13 -6.20 -0.77
CA SER A 342 7.72 -6.78 -2.04
C SER A 342 7.52 -8.28 -1.87
N HIS A 343 6.40 -8.81 -2.37
CA HIS A 343 6.09 -10.23 -2.34
C HIS A 343 5.59 -10.67 -3.73
N TYR A 344 6.25 -11.66 -4.33
CA TYR A 344 6.03 -12.07 -5.72
C TYR A 344 6.05 -10.91 -6.72
N GLY A 345 6.92 -9.92 -6.47
CA GLY A 345 7.08 -8.74 -7.30
C GLY A 345 6.01 -7.66 -7.13
N LEU A 346 5.05 -7.85 -6.21
CA LEU A 346 4.05 -6.85 -5.86
C LEU A 346 4.51 -6.08 -4.60
N PRO A 347 4.71 -4.75 -4.68
CA PRO A 347 5.10 -3.96 -3.53
C PRO A 347 3.88 -3.62 -2.67
N GLY A 348 4.05 -3.76 -1.35
CA GLY A 348 3.08 -3.41 -0.34
C GLY A 348 3.71 -2.60 0.79
N LEU A 349 2.85 -2.01 1.61
CA LEU A 349 3.28 -1.33 2.83
C LEU A 349 3.81 -2.33 3.84
N PRO A 350 4.69 -1.89 4.75
CA PRO A 350 5.06 -2.66 5.94
C PRO A 350 3.84 -2.78 6.85
N ARG A 351 2.88 -3.62 6.49
CA ARG A 351 1.73 -3.90 7.33
C ARG A 351 2.23 -4.57 8.61
N THR A 352 1.70 -4.13 9.75
CA THR A 352 1.61 -5.03 10.89
C THR A 352 0.88 -6.27 10.40
N ARG A 353 1.45 -7.46 10.67
CA ARG A 353 0.90 -8.76 10.24
C ARG A 353 -0.61 -8.85 10.42
N LEU A 354 -1.15 -8.13 11.40
CA LEU A 354 -2.55 -8.01 11.77
C LEU A 354 -2.89 -6.55 12.17
N SER A 355 -4.05 -6.01 11.76
CA SER A 355 -4.55 -4.70 12.23
C SER A 355 -5.30 -4.86 13.55
N ARG A 356 -4.81 -4.26 14.64
CA ARG A 356 -5.46 -4.30 15.96
C ARG A 356 -6.80 -3.58 15.99
N THR A 357 -6.88 -2.45 15.32
CA THR A 357 -8.12 -1.69 15.17
C THR A 357 -9.13 -2.44 14.32
N GLY A 358 -8.68 -3.05 13.21
CA GLY A 358 -9.51 -3.88 12.34
C GLY A 358 -10.06 -5.10 13.08
N PHE A 359 -9.20 -5.86 13.77
CA PHE A 359 -9.61 -7.04 14.54
C PHE A 359 -10.59 -6.68 15.66
N ARG A 360 -10.34 -5.60 16.41
CA ARG A 360 -11.28 -5.11 17.42
C ARG A 360 -12.64 -4.73 16.82
N ARG A 361 -12.65 -4.10 15.64
CA ARG A 361 -13.89 -3.74 14.92
C ARG A 361 -14.64 -5.00 14.49
N ALA A 362 -13.94 -6.01 14.00
CA ALA A 362 -14.50 -7.31 13.64
C ALA A 362 -15.15 -8.00 14.85
N LEU A 363 -14.44 -8.09 15.99
CA LEU A 363 -14.98 -8.65 17.23
C LEU A 363 -16.25 -7.91 17.71
N LYS A 364 -16.22 -6.58 17.70
CA LYS A 364 -17.38 -5.75 18.06
C LYS A 364 -18.56 -5.98 17.11
N ARG A 365 -18.31 -6.09 15.80
CA ARG A 365 -19.36 -6.28 14.79
C ARG A 365 -19.97 -7.66 14.86
N THR A 366 -19.16 -8.70 14.90
CA THR A 366 -19.62 -10.09 14.81
C THR A 366 -20.20 -10.58 16.13
N PHE A 367 -19.62 -10.20 17.27
CA PHE A 367 -19.98 -10.75 18.59
C PHE A 367 -20.53 -9.73 19.57
N ALA A 368 -20.70 -8.46 19.17
CA ALA A 368 -20.96 -7.35 20.10
C ALA A 368 -19.91 -7.21 21.23
N LEU A 369 -18.72 -7.81 21.05
CA LEU A 369 -17.69 -7.88 22.07
C LEU A 369 -16.99 -6.53 22.22
N THR A 370 -17.16 -5.91 23.39
CA THR A 370 -16.59 -4.59 23.71
C THR A 370 -15.76 -4.57 24.99
N ASP A 371 -15.75 -5.66 25.75
CA ASP A 371 -14.94 -5.82 26.96
C ASP A 371 -13.44 -5.77 26.60
N PRO A 372 -12.68 -4.77 27.10
CA PRO A 372 -11.27 -4.62 26.79
C PRO A 372 -10.43 -5.85 27.14
N LEU A 373 -10.69 -6.52 28.27
CA LEU A 373 -9.86 -7.64 28.71
C LEU A 373 -10.01 -8.86 27.79
N LYS A 374 -11.23 -9.10 27.31
CA LYS A 374 -11.54 -10.20 26.38
C LYS A 374 -10.97 -9.93 24.98
N VAL A 375 -11.12 -8.69 24.50
CA VAL A 375 -10.54 -8.25 23.23
C VAL A 375 -9.02 -8.40 23.24
N GLU A 376 -8.35 -8.00 24.33
CA GLU A 376 -6.91 -8.15 24.47
C GLU A 376 -6.46 -9.61 24.54
N ARG A 377 -7.20 -10.47 25.24
CA ARG A 377 -6.90 -11.91 25.26
C ARG A 377 -6.95 -12.51 23.86
N LEU A 378 -8.00 -12.25 23.09
CA LEU A 378 -8.12 -12.73 21.72
C LEU A 378 -7.05 -12.11 20.81
N TRP A 379 -6.71 -10.84 21.01
CA TRP A 379 -5.62 -10.19 20.30
C TRP A 379 -4.28 -10.90 20.52
N ASP A 380 -3.94 -11.24 21.76
CA ASP A 380 -2.70 -11.94 22.08
C ASP A 380 -2.65 -13.33 21.43
N VAL A 381 -3.78 -14.04 21.39
CA VAL A 381 -3.90 -15.32 20.68
C VAL A 381 -3.61 -15.16 19.18
N VAL A 382 -4.26 -14.22 18.50
CA VAL A 382 -4.02 -14.03 17.06
C VAL A 382 -2.60 -13.54 16.79
N ASN A 383 -2.09 -12.63 17.62
CA ASN A 383 -0.73 -12.12 17.49
C ASN A 383 0.30 -13.24 17.65
N GLU A 384 0.12 -14.16 18.59
CA GLU A 384 1.00 -15.34 18.75
C GLU A 384 0.85 -16.33 17.61
N ALA A 385 -0.36 -16.58 17.13
CA ALA A 385 -0.59 -17.39 15.94
C ALA A 385 0.10 -16.79 14.70
N SER A 386 0.13 -15.46 14.56
CA SER A 386 0.81 -14.76 13.46
C SER A 386 2.34 -14.92 13.44
N ARG A 387 2.92 -15.45 14.52
CA ARG A 387 4.35 -15.73 14.66
C ARG A 387 4.73 -17.15 14.25
N GLN A 388 3.75 -18.00 13.96
CA GLN A 388 4.02 -19.34 13.47
C GLN A 388 4.76 -19.31 12.13
N LYS A 389 5.62 -20.31 11.92
CA LYS A 389 6.38 -20.47 10.67
C LYS A 389 5.55 -21.09 9.54
N HIS A 390 4.40 -21.64 9.88
CA HIS A 390 3.51 -22.33 8.95
C HIS A 390 2.15 -21.66 8.97
N GLY A 391 1.40 -21.80 7.87
CA GLY A 391 0.08 -21.19 7.77
C GLY A 391 -0.84 -21.72 8.86
N THR A 392 -1.47 -20.80 9.60
CA THR A 392 -2.30 -21.09 10.78
C THR A 392 -3.74 -20.64 10.53
N LEU A 393 -4.72 -21.39 11.04
CA LEU A 393 -6.12 -21.03 10.94
C LEU A 393 -6.77 -21.04 12.33
N LEU A 394 -7.33 -19.91 12.74
CA LEU A 394 -8.13 -19.79 13.95
C LEU A 394 -9.59 -19.54 13.55
N VAL A 395 -10.53 -20.20 14.20
CA VAL A 395 -11.97 -19.97 14.00
C VAL A 395 -12.59 -19.62 15.34
N ILE A 396 -13.13 -18.40 15.43
CA ILE A 396 -13.85 -17.89 16.58
C ILE A 396 -15.35 -17.97 16.25
N THR A 397 -16.15 -18.66 17.05
CA THR A 397 -17.60 -18.77 16.84
C THR A 397 -18.33 -18.83 18.17
N THR A 398 -19.55 -18.28 18.24
CA THR A 398 -20.36 -18.32 19.47
C THR A 398 -20.72 -19.73 19.91
N GLU A 399 -20.79 -20.67 18.96
CA GLU A 399 -21.17 -22.07 19.19
C GLU A 399 -19.98 -23.04 19.03
N ALA A 400 -18.81 -22.66 19.54
CA ALA A 400 -17.56 -23.43 19.36
C ALA A 400 -17.64 -24.86 19.90
N LEU A 401 -18.35 -25.08 21.01
CA LEU A 401 -18.56 -26.41 21.56
C LEU A 401 -19.43 -27.29 20.64
N ALA A 402 -20.54 -26.73 20.14
CA ALA A 402 -21.45 -27.46 19.25
C ALA A 402 -20.77 -27.79 17.91
N GLU A 403 -20.01 -26.83 17.36
CA GLU A 403 -19.23 -27.04 16.15
C GLU A 403 -18.11 -28.07 16.34
N ALA A 404 -17.46 -28.09 17.51
CA ALA A 404 -16.48 -29.12 17.85
C ALA A 404 -17.12 -30.52 17.85
N ASP A 405 -18.31 -30.70 18.44
CA ASP A 405 -19.02 -31.99 18.42
C ASP A 405 -19.49 -32.38 17.01
N ARG A 406 -20.01 -31.42 16.23
CA ARG A 406 -20.43 -31.63 14.85
C ARG A 406 -19.27 -32.12 13.98
N LEU A 407 -18.08 -31.53 14.17
CA LEU A 407 -16.86 -31.85 13.42
C LEU A 407 -15.95 -32.88 14.13
N LYS A 408 -16.42 -33.59 15.15
CA LYS A 408 -15.58 -34.47 15.99
C LYS A 408 -14.83 -35.59 15.25
N LEU A 409 -15.33 -36.03 14.09
CA LEU A 409 -14.66 -37.03 13.26
C LEU A 409 -13.56 -36.43 12.37
N GLN A 410 -13.44 -35.11 12.34
CA GLN A 410 -12.56 -34.32 11.49
C GLN A 410 -11.70 -33.34 12.30
N CYS A 411 -11.55 -33.58 13.61
CA CYS A 411 -10.71 -32.79 14.50
C CYS A 411 -10.25 -33.63 15.70
N THR A 412 -9.38 -33.06 16.52
CA THR A 412 -9.09 -33.58 17.86
C THR A 412 -9.83 -32.74 18.89
N LEU A 413 -10.77 -33.36 19.61
CA LEU A 413 -11.45 -32.74 20.74
C LEU A 413 -10.47 -32.60 21.92
N ILE A 414 -10.55 -31.47 22.61
CA ILE A 414 -9.80 -31.24 23.84
C ILE A 414 -10.75 -30.78 24.95
N GLU A 415 -10.34 -30.95 26.20
CA GLU A 415 -11.05 -30.28 27.29
C GLU A 415 -10.92 -28.75 27.11
N PRO A 416 -12.02 -27.98 27.30
CA PRO A 416 -12.00 -26.54 27.08
C PRO A 416 -10.89 -25.85 27.86
N VAL A 417 -9.98 -25.19 27.16
CA VAL A 417 -8.81 -24.53 27.76
C VAL A 417 -8.70 -23.08 27.29
N PRO A 418 -8.46 -22.11 28.19
CA PRO A 418 -8.25 -20.73 27.78
C PRO A 418 -6.91 -20.61 27.03
N LEU A 419 -6.94 -20.01 25.85
CA LEU A 419 -5.73 -19.83 25.06
C LEU A 419 -4.83 -18.75 25.68
N THR A 420 -3.60 -19.15 25.97
CA THR A 420 -2.48 -18.29 26.37
C THR A 420 -1.42 -18.32 25.27
N PRO A 421 -0.48 -17.36 25.21
CA PRO A 421 0.62 -17.38 24.24
C PRO A 421 1.40 -18.70 24.13
N LEU A 422 1.53 -19.44 25.24
CA LEU A 422 2.16 -20.76 25.23
C LEU A 422 1.25 -21.80 24.58
N ILE A 423 -0.01 -21.89 25.02
CA ILE A 423 -0.96 -22.89 24.52
C ILE A 423 -1.25 -22.64 23.03
N THR A 424 -1.47 -21.39 22.63
CA THR A 424 -1.63 -21.00 21.22
C THR A 424 -0.48 -21.56 20.39
N ARG A 425 0.77 -21.39 20.81
CA ARG A 425 1.92 -21.90 20.07
C ARG A 425 1.93 -23.41 19.88
N LEU A 426 1.46 -24.16 20.88
CA LEU A 426 1.37 -25.61 20.84
C LEU A 426 0.23 -26.09 19.94
N VAL A 427 -0.96 -25.49 20.05
CA VAL A 427 -2.14 -25.96 19.31
C VAL A 427 -2.11 -25.55 17.83
N THR A 428 -1.43 -24.45 17.50
CA THR A 428 -1.29 -24.00 16.11
C THR A 428 -0.10 -24.63 15.38
N SER A 429 0.64 -25.55 16.01
CA SER A 429 1.79 -26.22 15.37
C SER A 429 1.41 -27.41 14.48
N ILE A 430 0.11 -27.74 14.42
CA ILE A 430 -0.43 -28.84 13.62
C ILE A 430 -1.28 -28.27 12.47
N ASP A 431 -1.48 -29.08 11.43
CA ASP A 431 -2.37 -28.72 10.32
C ASP A 431 -3.84 -28.71 10.75
N GLY A 432 -4.62 -27.84 10.13
CA GLY A 432 -6.05 -27.64 10.40
C GLY A 432 -6.33 -26.36 11.19
N ALA A 433 -7.60 -26.14 11.54
CA ALA A 433 -8.03 -24.98 12.29
C ALA A 433 -8.05 -25.25 13.81
N VAL A 434 -7.92 -24.19 14.60
CA VAL A 434 -8.18 -24.18 16.04
C VAL A 434 -9.52 -23.49 16.28
N LEU A 435 -10.44 -24.17 16.95
CA LEU A 435 -11.79 -23.69 17.18
C LEU A 435 -11.94 -23.16 18.61
N LEU A 436 -12.31 -21.89 18.72
CA LEU A 436 -12.46 -21.19 19.99
C LEU A 436 -13.74 -20.36 20.05
N ASP A 437 -14.17 -20.04 21.27
CA ASP A 437 -15.28 -19.12 21.52
C ASP A 437 -14.81 -17.65 21.68
N PRO A 438 -15.74 -16.67 21.70
CA PRO A 438 -15.40 -15.26 21.95
C PRO A 438 -14.83 -14.97 23.36
N GLU A 439 -14.86 -15.94 24.28
CA GLU A 439 -14.25 -15.84 25.61
C GLU A 439 -12.76 -16.26 25.60
N GLY A 440 -12.31 -16.87 24.49
CA GLY A 440 -10.95 -17.32 24.27
C GLY A 440 -10.69 -18.76 24.70
N TYR A 441 -11.74 -19.57 24.92
CA TYR A 441 -11.61 -21.00 25.20
C TYR A 441 -11.55 -21.80 23.91
N CYS A 442 -10.56 -22.70 23.83
CA CYS A 442 -10.39 -23.62 22.72
C CYS A 442 -11.08 -24.95 23.02
N TYR A 443 -11.83 -25.48 22.05
CA TYR A 443 -12.63 -26.70 22.18
C TYR A 443 -12.10 -27.85 21.30
N SER A 444 -11.46 -27.52 20.18
CA SER A 444 -10.87 -28.52 19.28
C SER A 444 -9.71 -27.95 18.47
N ILE A 445 -8.81 -28.85 18.07
CA ILE A 445 -7.58 -28.54 17.33
C ILE A 445 -7.48 -29.44 16.10
N GLY A 446 -6.77 -28.96 15.07
CA GLY A 446 -6.60 -29.68 13.81
C GLY A 446 -7.93 -29.90 13.08
N VAL A 447 -8.85 -28.93 13.17
CA VAL A 447 -10.19 -29.01 12.59
C VAL A 447 -10.12 -28.86 11.08
N ILE A 448 -10.66 -29.83 10.36
CA ILE A 448 -10.89 -29.70 8.91
C ILE A 448 -12.23 -28.99 8.74
N LEU A 449 -12.19 -27.74 8.27
CA LEU A 449 -13.39 -26.97 8.04
C LEU A 449 -14.14 -27.47 6.81
N ASP A 450 -15.45 -27.66 6.96
CA ASP A 450 -16.37 -27.82 5.85
C ASP A 450 -16.88 -26.46 5.36
N GLY A 451 -17.68 -26.48 4.30
CA GLY A 451 -18.35 -25.27 3.81
C GLY A 451 -18.81 -25.41 2.36
N ARG A 452 -19.84 -24.65 2.01
CA ARG A 452 -20.40 -24.67 0.65
C ARG A 452 -19.56 -23.79 -0.26
N ALA A 453 -19.34 -24.23 -1.50
CA ALA A 453 -18.67 -23.39 -2.50
C ALA A 453 -19.47 -22.11 -2.72
N SER A 454 -18.78 -20.97 -2.75
CA SER A 454 -19.36 -19.66 -2.97
C SER A 454 -18.75 -18.98 -4.19
N GLY A 455 -19.43 -17.94 -4.69
CA GLY A 455 -18.93 -17.12 -5.80
C GLY A 455 -17.74 -16.22 -5.44
N ARG A 456 -17.34 -16.18 -4.17
CA ARG A 456 -16.26 -15.32 -3.65
C ARG A 456 -14.93 -16.05 -3.48
N GLY A 457 -14.87 -17.33 -3.85
CA GLY A 457 -13.62 -18.09 -3.88
C GLY A 457 -12.59 -17.44 -4.80
N ASP A 458 -11.33 -17.46 -4.38
CA ASP A 458 -10.22 -16.87 -5.12
C ASP A 458 -9.17 -17.94 -5.42
N SER A 459 -9.03 -18.30 -6.69
CA SER A 459 -8.08 -19.33 -7.15
C SER A 459 -6.62 -18.91 -7.02
N THR A 460 -6.35 -17.62 -6.81
CA THR A 460 -5.01 -17.09 -6.55
C THR A 460 -4.59 -17.26 -5.08
N ARG A 461 -5.54 -17.61 -4.20
CA ARG A 461 -5.34 -17.77 -2.74
C ARG A 461 -5.27 -19.25 -2.35
N GLY A 462 -4.60 -19.52 -1.23
CA GLY A 462 -4.38 -20.87 -0.74
C GLY A 462 -5.64 -21.60 -0.24
N ALA A 463 -5.54 -22.93 -0.08
CA ALA A 463 -6.64 -23.78 0.37
C ALA A 463 -7.19 -23.39 1.76
N ARG A 464 -6.32 -22.92 2.67
CA ARG A 464 -6.73 -22.46 4.02
C ARG A 464 -7.66 -21.25 3.94
N TYR A 465 -7.28 -20.24 3.14
CA TYR A 465 -8.09 -19.04 2.91
C TYR A 465 -9.45 -19.38 2.32
N ASN A 466 -9.47 -20.16 1.24
CA ASN A 466 -10.72 -20.55 0.58
C ASN A 466 -11.60 -21.46 1.46
N SER A 467 -11.03 -22.29 2.33
CA SER A 467 -11.81 -23.11 3.27
C SER A 467 -12.39 -22.27 4.40
N ALA A 468 -11.62 -21.32 4.94
CA ALA A 468 -12.09 -20.35 5.91
C ALA A 468 -13.24 -19.50 5.38
N LEU A 469 -13.12 -19.00 4.14
CA LEU A 469 -14.18 -18.22 3.48
C LEU A 469 -15.47 -19.03 3.35
N ARG A 470 -15.39 -20.24 2.80
CA ARG A 470 -16.55 -21.13 2.63
C ARG A 470 -17.21 -21.47 3.97
N TYR A 471 -16.40 -21.77 4.99
CA TYR A 471 -16.92 -22.04 6.33
C TYR A 471 -17.69 -20.83 6.87
N VAL A 472 -17.07 -19.65 6.85
CA VAL A 472 -17.67 -18.43 7.39
C VAL A 472 -18.97 -18.05 6.66
N GLU A 473 -19.03 -18.19 5.34
CA GLU A 473 -20.22 -17.87 4.55
C GLU A 473 -21.34 -18.88 4.66
N SER A 474 -21.04 -20.13 5.01
CA SER A 474 -22.05 -21.19 5.18
C SER A 474 -22.36 -21.51 6.63
N SER A 475 -21.73 -20.81 7.59
CA SER A 475 -22.01 -20.97 9.01
C SER A 475 -23.32 -20.27 9.37
N ASP A 476 -24.18 -20.99 10.10
CA ASP A 476 -25.40 -20.43 10.69
C ASP A 476 -25.12 -19.56 11.93
N TYR A 477 -23.86 -19.52 12.39
CA TYR A 477 -23.46 -18.82 13.61
C TYR A 477 -22.57 -17.61 13.30
N PRO A 478 -22.64 -16.55 14.12
CA PRO A 478 -21.64 -15.50 14.11
C PRO A 478 -20.24 -16.11 14.24
N CYS A 479 -19.37 -15.84 13.27
CA CYS A 479 -18.03 -16.39 13.28
C CYS A 479 -17.01 -15.46 12.61
N ILE A 480 -15.77 -15.59 13.07
CA ILE A 480 -14.58 -14.95 12.51
C ILE A 480 -13.56 -16.05 12.24
N ALA A 481 -13.08 -16.15 11.01
CA ALA A 481 -11.91 -16.95 10.69
C ALA A 481 -10.70 -16.05 10.52
N VAL A 482 -9.61 -16.38 11.21
CA VAL A 482 -8.33 -15.69 11.09
C VAL A 482 -7.34 -16.61 10.40
N VAL A 483 -6.97 -16.24 9.18
CA VAL A 483 -6.07 -17.00 8.31
C VAL A 483 -4.70 -16.34 8.37
N VAL A 484 -3.72 -17.04 8.93
CA VAL A 484 -2.31 -16.66 8.87
C VAL A 484 -1.68 -17.42 7.72
N SER A 485 -1.12 -16.72 6.74
CA SER A 485 -0.37 -17.33 5.65
C SER A 485 1.09 -17.59 6.05
N GLU A 486 1.76 -18.44 5.27
CA GLU A 486 3.17 -18.81 5.51
C GLU A 486 4.14 -17.63 5.34
N ASP A 487 3.74 -16.62 4.55
CA ASP A 487 4.44 -15.33 4.39
C ASP A 487 4.15 -14.35 5.55
N GLY A 488 3.33 -14.75 6.53
CA GLY A 488 3.02 -14.00 7.74
C GLY A 488 1.96 -12.90 7.59
N LEU A 489 1.25 -12.84 6.46
CA LEU A 489 0.04 -12.02 6.34
C LEU A 489 -1.11 -12.65 7.15
N VAL A 490 -1.98 -11.82 7.71
CA VAL A 490 -3.15 -12.28 8.46
C VAL A 490 -4.42 -11.68 7.88
N ASP A 491 -5.31 -12.54 7.41
CA ASP A 491 -6.63 -12.19 6.93
C ASP A 491 -7.68 -12.47 8.01
N VAL A 492 -8.60 -11.54 8.21
CA VAL A 492 -9.72 -11.68 9.15
C VAL A 492 -11.02 -11.70 8.35
N ILE A 493 -11.63 -12.87 8.25
CA ILE A 493 -12.87 -13.11 7.51
C ILE A 493 -14.03 -13.17 8.51
N THR A 494 -15.12 -12.45 8.27
CA THR A 494 -16.26 -12.37 9.21
C THR A 494 -17.57 -12.74 8.54
N SER A 495 -18.50 -13.38 9.25
CA SER A 495 -19.82 -13.75 8.72
C SER A 495 -20.79 -12.57 8.55
N VAL A 496 -20.42 -11.38 9.02
CA VAL A 496 -21.22 -10.15 8.88
C VAL A 496 -20.58 -9.24 7.83
N GLU A 497 -21.31 -8.93 6.74
CA GLU A 497 -20.84 -8.04 5.67
C GLU A 497 -20.66 -6.58 6.13
N GLU A 498 -19.77 -5.86 5.46
CA GLU A 498 -19.69 -4.41 5.60
C GLU A 498 -20.89 -3.75 4.92
N ALA A 499 -21.71 -3.04 5.71
CA ALA A 499 -22.65 -2.10 5.13
C ALA A 499 -21.85 -1.02 4.39
N ALA A 500 -21.98 -0.96 3.06
CA ALA A 500 -21.47 0.14 2.26
C ALA A 500 -22.05 1.45 2.80
N ALA A 501 -21.20 2.28 3.40
CA ALA A 501 -21.56 3.59 3.91
C ALA A 501 -21.25 4.67 2.87
#